data_AF-A0A7V5KTY6-F1
#
_entry.id   AF-A0A7V5KTY6-F1
#
_cell.length_a   1.000
_cell.length_b   1.000
_cell.length_c   1.000
_cell.angle_alpha   90.00
_cell.angle_beta   90.00
_cell.angle_gamma   90.00
#
_symmetry.space_group_name_H-M   'P 1'
#
loop_
_entity.id
_entity.type
_entity.pdbx_description
1 polymer ?
#
loop_
_entity_poly.entity_id
_entity_poly.type
_entity_poly.pdbx_seq_one_letter_code
_entity_poly.pdbx_strand_id
1 'polypeptide(L)'
;MPQAGIYLSRGAEWKVVASVFHPPLSYYLHGYLLKDGKFKDQDEHLFYARLITAVFPVILGFFIFKFAKETFGAAPAIAALLLYTCSPNVIAHSCLIQPDMLAATFIFLGFYFYRGSLADIKNFKKSLLAGIVFGLALLTKYTAVFLVPIYLLLSARQALIGKIRIGRLARHFILICIAGLFVLNLGYKFTGSFTPLKEFPLKSKFFTSLSKVSIMGQVPLPVPGPFVAGFDIDKHITERGHPSFLMGEKNIKGWRHYFLVAFLIKTTIPFLLLLAIAPFYRLNGKEELLIPIGCLVFPFIFFTNSNPGLRYLLPVFPFLFLYASTLADVFNGRNTEKMMPQQKTKNRMKELPAISPAGYKKRVLLAAVPLLLVWHAVESFAIHPHYLAYFNEFIGGPENGYKYLADSNIDWGQDRFLVLKFIDKNPDIKFNPPEPSTGRFLINVNELQDVFRLYEKNRWLRMFKPSGN
;
A
#
# COMPACT_ATOMS: atom_id res chain seq x y z
N MET A 1 3.68 -9.94 -16.44
CA MET A 1 4.93 -9.43 -15.83
C MET A 1 6.18 -10.25 -16.19
N PRO A 2 6.19 -11.60 -16.17
CA PRO A 2 7.41 -12.38 -16.44
C PRO A 2 7.99 -12.15 -17.85
N GLN A 3 7.15 -12.10 -18.88
CA GLN A 3 7.59 -11.87 -20.26
C GLN A 3 8.31 -10.51 -20.41
N ALA A 4 7.77 -9.42 -19.87
CA ALA A 4 8.41 -8.11 -19.92
C ALA A 4 9.76 -8.08 -19.18
N GLY A 5 9.87 -8.76 -18.03
CA GLY A 5 11.13 -8.95 -17.31
C GLY A 5 12.15 -9.77 -18.11
N ILE A 6 11.71 -10.85 -18.76
CA ILE A 6 12.55 -11.67 -19.64
C ILE A 6 13.05 -10.83 -20.83
N TYR A 7 12.18 -10.03 -21.47
CA TYR A 7 12.59 -9.13 -22.56
C TYR A 7 13.64 -8.10 -22.10
N LEU A 8 13.39 -7.39 -20.99
CA LEU A 8 14.34 -6.41 -20.45
C LEU A 8 15.68 -7.04 -20.02
N SER A 9 15.64 -8.25 -19.44
CA SER A 9 16.85 -9.02 -19.05
C SER A 9 17.63 -9.58 -20.25
N ARG A 10 17.02 -9.65 -21.44
CA ARG A 10 17.66 -10.04 -22.71
C ARG A 10 18.21 -8.85 -23.49
N GLY A 11 18.19 -7.65 -22.90
CA GLY A 11 18.71 -6.44 -23.53
C GLY A 11 17.77 -5.83 -24.57
N ALA A 12 16.51 -6.28 -24.66
CA ALA A 12 15.51 -5.53 -25.42
C ALA A 12 15.38 -4.14 -24.78
N GLU A 13 15.57 -3.10 -25.58
CA GLU A 13 15.42 -1.70 -25.15
C GLU A 13 14.01 -1.43 -24.59
N TRP A 14 13.76 -0.23 -24.08
CA TRP A 14 12.46 0.25 -23.56
C TRP A 14 11.35 0.37 -24.63
N LYS A 15 11.37 -0.49 -25.64
CA LYS A 15 10.48 -0.52 -26.81
C LYS A 15 9.22 -1.38 -26.59
N VAL A 16 9.17 -2.21 -25.55
CA VAL A 16 8.01 -3.05 -25.25
C VAL A 16 6.98 -2.24 -24.46
N VAL A 17 5.75 -2.14 -24.95
CA VAL A 17 4.65 -1.38 -24.32
C VAL A 17 4.46 -1.72 -22.82
N ALA A 18 4.64 -2.99 -22.42
CA ALA A 18 4.57 -3.43 -21.02
C ALA A 18 5.66 -2.81 -20.11
N SER A 19 6.82 -2.46 -20.66
CA SER A 19 7.93 -1.81 -19.92
C SER A 19 7.68 -0.33 -19.62
N VAL A 20 6.67 0.26 -20.27
CA VAL A 20 6.24 1.64 -20.08
C VAL A 20 5.17 1.76 -18.99
N PHE A 21 4.35 0.73 -18.76
CA PHE A 21 3.25 0.80 -17.77
C PHE A 21 3.69 0.70 -16.31
N HIS A 22 4.85 0.13 -16.03
CA HIS A 22 5.36 -0.04 -14.67
C HIS A 22 6.86 0.22 -14.58
N PRO A 23 7.33 0.87 -13.50
CA PRO A 23 8.75 0.98 -13.23
C PRO A 23 9.46 -0.38 -13.10
N PRO A 24 10.76 -0.47 -13.43
CA PRO A 24 11.35 -1.71 -13.87
C PRO A 24 11.90 -2.61 -12.78
N LEU A 25 11.92 -2.19 -11.51
CA LEU A 25 12.58 -2.97 -10.46
C LEU A 25 11.98 -4.38 -10.35
N SER A 26 10.65 -4.49 -10.40
CA SER A 26 9.96 -5.78 -10.36
C SER A 26 10.32 -6.67 -11.56
N TYR A 27 10.50 -6.07 -12.74
CA TYR A 27 10.92 -6.76 -13.96
C TYR A 27 12.35 -7.27 -13.88
N TYR A 28 13.27 -6.49 -13.31
CA TYR A 28 14.64 -6.95 -13.10
C TYR A 28 14.70 -8.10 -12.09
N LEU A 29 14.02 -7.96 -10.96
CA LEU A 29 14.00 -9.00 -9.91
C LEU A 29 13.50 -10.35 -10.45
N HIS A 30 12.35 -10.36 -11.13
CA HIS A 30 11.80 -11.60 -11.69
C HIS A 30 12.52 -12.03 -12.96
N GLY A 31 12.87 -11.08 -13.85
CA GLY A 31 13.52 -11.36 -15.12
C GLY A 31 14.86 -12.05 -14.93
N TYR A 32 15.75 -11.50 -14.09
CA TYR A 32 17.06 -12.11 -13.85
C TYR A 32 16.96 -13.48 -13.16
N LEU A 33 16.06 -13.64 -12.20
CA LEU A 33 15.94 -14.88 -11.42
C LEU A 33 15.21 -16.00 -12.17
N LEU A 34 14.30 -15.67 -13.09
CA LEU A 34 13.48 -16.67 -13.79
C LEU A 34 13.96 -16.94 -15.22
N LYS A 35 14.82 -16.11 -15.82
CA LYS A 35 15.24 -16.21 -17.24
C LYS A 35 15.87 -17.56 -17.59
N ASP A 36 16.75 -18.06 -16.73
CA ASP A 36 17.54 -19.28 -16.97
C ASP A 36 17.12 -20.45 -16.04
N GLY A 37 15.99 -20.28 -15.33
CA GLY A 37 15.46 -21.29 -14.41
C GLY A 37 14.87 -22.48 -15.16
N LYS A 38 15.36 -23.70 -14.85
CA LYS A 38 14.72 -24.95 -15.26
C LYS A 38 13.76 -25.37 -14.16
N PHE A 39 12.46 -25.26 -14.42
CA PHE A 39 11.40 -25.67 -13.50
C PHE A 39 10.80 -26.99 -13.97
N LYS A 40 10.48 -27.88 -13.02
CA LYS A 40 9.86 -29.18 -13.28
C LYS A 40 8.45 -29.03 -13.84
N ASP A 41 7.70 -28.07 -13.31
CA ASP A 41 6.32 -27.78 -13.69
C ASP A 41 5.97 -26.29 -13.45
N GLN A 42 4.71 -25.93 -13.69
CA GLN A 42 4.21 -24.58 -13.48
C GLN A 42 4.10 -24.20 -12.00
N ASP A 43 3.89 -25.16 -11.10
CA ASP A 43 3.73 -24.92 -9.66
C ASP A 43 5.07 -24.51 -9.06
N GLU A 44 6.16 -25.19 -9.43
CA GLU A 44 7.52 -24.83 -9.03
C GLU A 44 7.91 -23.44 -9.56
N HIS A 45 7.60 -23.14 -10.82
CA HIS A 45 7.86 -21.82 -11.40
C HIS A 45 7.08 -20.72 -10.63
N LEU A 46 5.81 -20.94 -10.33
CA LEU A 46 4.99 -19.98 -9.60
C LEU A 46 5.48 -19.80 -8.16
N PHE A 47 5.92 -20.87 -7.49
CA PHE A 47 6.49 -20.82 -6.15
C PHE A 47 7.69 -19.88 -6.09
N TYR A 48 8.69 -20.06 -6.96
CA TYR A 48 9.87 -19.19 -6.97
C TYR A 48 9.53 -17.75 -7.34
N ALA A 49 8.61 -17.54 -8.28
CA ALA A 49 8.16 -16.20 -8.63
C ALA A 49 7.49 -15.48 -7.45
N ARG A 50 6.66 -16.18 -6.65
CA ARG A 50 6.04 -15.65 -5.43
C ARG A 50 7.04 -15.49 -4.27
N LEU A 51 8.05 -16.34 -4.19
CA LEU A 51 9.09 -16.25 -3.17
C LEU A 51 9.88 -14.93 -3.30
N ILE A 52 10.19 -14.52 -4.52
CA ILE A 52 10.86 -13.24 -4.80
C ILE A 52 10.06 -12.05 -4.26
N THR A 53 8.73 -12.05 -4.44
CA THR A 53 7.88 -10.97 -3.91
C THR A 53 7.74 -11.02 -2.40
N ALA A 54 7.70 -12.22 -1.80
CA ALA A 54 7.51 -12.42 -0.36
C ALA A 54 8.67 -11.91 0.52
N VAL A 55 9.89 -11.79 -0.02
CA VAL A 55 11.06 -11.25 0.73
C VAL A 55 10.83 -9.80 1.18
N PHE A 56 10.18 -8.98 0.36
CA PHE A 56 9.99 -7.55 0.65
C PHE A 56 9.03 -7.27 1.80
N PRO A 57 7.85 -7.92 1.90
CA PRO A 57 7.02 -7.93 3.10
C PRO A 57 7.79 -8.29 4.39
N VAL A 58 8.68 -9.27 4.35
CA VAL A 58 9.49 -9.65 5.53
C VAL A 58 10.41 -8.50 5.94
N ILE A 59 11.09 -7.87 4.98
CA ILE A 59 11.93 -6.68 5.22
C ILE A 59 11.07 -5.54 5.81
N LEU A 60 9.88 -5.31 5.24
CA LEU A 60 8.95 -4.28 5.72
C LEU A 60 8.53 -4.55 7.18
N GLY A 61 8.15 -5.79 7.52
CA GLY A 61 7.79 -6.18 8.88
C GLY A 61 8.92 -5.93 9.88
N PHE A 62 10.17 -6.27 9.52
CA PHE A 62 11.35 -5.96 10.34
C PHE A 62 11.49 -4.45 10.60
N PHE A 63 11.38 -3.62 9.56
CA PHE A 63 11.52 -2.16 9.71
C PHE A 63 10.33 -1.50 10.42
N ILE A 64 9.12 -2.04 10.31
CA ILE A 64 7.96 -1.64 11.13
C ILE A 64 8.26 -1.88 12.61
N PHE A 65 8.67 -3.11 12.97
CA PHE A 65 9.04 -3.45 14.35
C PHE A 65 10.19 -2.57 14.85
N LYS A 66 11.24 -2.41 14.05
CA LYS A 66 12.41 -1.58 14.39
C LYS A 66 12.01 -0.13 14.65
N PHE A 67 11.25 0.49 13.74
CA PHE A 67 10.78 1.87 13.89
C PHE A 67 9.95 2.04 15.16
N ALA A 68 9.01 1.13 15.41
CA ALA A 68 8.16 1.16 16.59
C ALA A 68 8.98 1.01 17.88
N LYS A 69 9.96 0.10 17.89
CA LYS A 69 10.83 -0.12 19.05
C LYS A 69 11.69 1.10 19.35
N GLU A 70 12.26 1.72 18.32
CA GLU A 70 13.09 2.94 18.42
C GLU A 70 12.29 4.17 18.85
N THR A 71 11.03 4.28 18.43
CA THR A 71 10.23 5.51 18.63
C THR A 71 9.28 5.43 19.83
N PHE A 72 8.64 4.27 20.03
CA PHE A 72 7.54 4.10 20.99
C PHE A 72 7.86 3.10 22.11
N GLY A 73 8.69 2.09 21.84
CA GLY A 73 9.12 1.08 22.81
C GLY A 73 8.67 -0.34 22.45
N ALA A 74 8.93 -1.31 23.34
CA ALA A 74 8.77 -2.73 23.04
C ALA A 74 7.31 -3.16 22.80
N ALA A 75 6.38 -2.75 23.66
CA ALA A 75 4.98 -3.15 23.53
C ALA A 75 4.31 -2.63 22.23
N PRO A 76 4.42 -1.34 21.85
CA PRO A 76 3.98 -0.86 20.54
C PRO A 76 4.68 -1.55 19.36
N ALA A 77 5.92 -2.01 19.51
CA ALA A 77 6.63 -2.73 18.46
C ALA A 77 6.06 -4.13 18.21
N ILE A 78 5.80 -4.88 19.27
CA ILE A 78 5.16 -6.20 19.18
C ILE A 78 3.74 -6.05 18.61
N ALA A 79 2.97 -5.07 19.09
CA ALA A 79 1.62 -4.81 18.59
C ALA A 79 1.63 -4.39 17.10
N ALA A 80 2.57 -3.54 16.67
CA ALA A 80 2.70 -3.16 15.26
C ALA A 80 3.03 -4.35 14.37
N LEU A 81 3.93 -5.22 14.83
CA LEU A 81 4.31 -6.43 14.09
C LEU A 81 3.13 -7.39 14.01
N LEU A 82 2.37 -7.60 15.08
CA LEU A 82 1.17 -8.45 15.09
C LEU A 82 0.11 -7.93 14.12
N LEU A 83 -0.22 -6.64 14.19
CA LEU A 83 -1.18 -6.00 13.26
C LEU A 83 -0.73 -6.14 11.80
N TYR A 84 0.58 -6.07 11.54
CA TYR A 84 1.14 -6.24 10.21
C TYR A 84 1.05 -7.70 9.73
N THR A 85 1.57 -8.65 10.52
CA THR A 85 1.67 -10.06 10.12
C THR A 85 0.32 -10.77 10.12
N CYS A 86 -0.65 -10.29 10.88
CA CYS A 86 -2.00 -10.83 10.93
C CYS A 86 -3.00 -10.04 10.06
N SER A 87 -2.56 -9.11 9.20
CA SER A 87 -3.49 -8.41 8.31
C SER A 87 -3.84 -9.27 7.09
N PRO A 88 -5.12 -9.62 6.85
CA PRO A 88 -5.51 -10.39 5.68
C PRO A 88 -5.08 -9.75 4.37
N ASN A 89 -5.21 -8.42 4.24
CA ASN A 89 -4.76 -7.71 3.04
C ASN A 89 -3.25 -7.76 2.83
N VAL A 90 -2.46 -7.68 3.90
CA VAL A 90 -0.99 -7.79 3.80
C VAL A 90 -0.60 -9.20 3.35
N ILE A 91 -1.17 -10.23 3.97
CA ILE A 91 -0.88 -11.63 3.62
C ILE A 91 -1.28 -11.90 2.17
N ALA A 92 -2.51 -11.50 1.77
CA ALA A 92 -3.02 -11.67 0.42
C ALA A 92 -2.05 -11.12 -0.64
N HIS A 93 -1.61 -9.87 -0.49
CA HIS A 93 -0.76 -9.22 -1.47
C HIS A 93 0.73 -9.57 -1.33
N SER A 94 1.15 -10.21 -0.24
CA SER A 94 2.54 -10.69 -0.08
C SER A 94 2.86 -11.89 -0.97
N CYS A 95 1.84 -12.67 -1.34
CA CYS A 95 1.98 -13.86 -2.18
C CYS A 95 1.61 -13.62 -3.65
N LEU A 96 1.25 -12.39 -4.03
CA LEU A 96 0.92 -12.04 -5.43
C LEU A 96 2.16 -11.48 -6.14
N ILE A 97 2.31 -11.85 -7.42
CA ILE A 97 3.37 -11.33 -8.29
C ILE A 97 2.95 -9.93 -8.78
N GLN A 98 2.99 -8.97 -7.87
CA GLN A 98 2.57 -7.58 -8.05
C GLN A 98 3.58 -6.62 -7.41
N PRO A 99 3.73 -5.39 -7.93
CA PRO A 99 4.67 -4.41 -7.38
C PRO A 99 4.17 -3.74 -6.09
N ASP A 100 2.96 -4.06 -5.62
CA ASP A 100 2.31 -3.31 -4.54
C ASP A 100 3.03 -3.42 -3.19
N MET A 101 3.37 -4.64 -2.76
CA MET A 101 4.13 -4.85 -1.52
C MET A 101 5.59 -4.41 -1.62
N LEU A 102 6.17 -4.53 -2.81
CA LEU A 102 7.49 -3.98 -3.11
C LEU A 102 7.49 -2.44 -2.95
N ALA A 103 6.48 -1.76 -3.49
CA ALA A 103 6.30 -0.33 -3.36
C ALA A 103 6.03 0.10 -1.91
N ALA A 104 5.16 -0.62 -1.18
CA ALA A 104 4.92 -0.36 0.24
C ALA A 104 6.22 -0.45 1.07
N THR A 105 7.07 -1.43 0.75
CA THR A 105 8.38 -1.62 1.39
C THR A 105 9.28 -0.42 1.14
N PHE A 106 9.53 -0.06 -0.12
CA PHE A 106 10.46 1.03 -0.44
C PHE A 106 9.93 2.42 -0.08
N ILE A 107 8.60 2.63 -0.08
CA ILE A 107 7.99 3.87 0.44
C ILE A 107 8.22 3.99 1.95
N PHE A 108 7.99 2.91 2.71
CA PHE A 108 8.24 2.91 4.14
C PHE A 108 9.73 3.10 4.46
N LEU A 109 10.63 2.40 3.76
CA LEU A 109 12.07 2.56 3.92
C LEU A 109 12.52 3.98 3.54
N GLY A 110 11.95 4.56 2.48
CA GLY A 110 12.21 5.95 2.08
C GLY A 110 11.90 6.91 3.21
N PHE A 111 10.70 6.79 3.81
CA PHE A 111 10.34 7.54 5.02
C PHE A 111 11.32 7.29 6.18
N TYR A 112 11.61 6.02 6.50
CA TYR A 112 12.45 5.63 7.62
C TYR A 112 13.87 6.21 7.52
N PHE A 113 14.54 6.00 6.39
CA PHE A 113 15.91 6.48 6.18
C PHE A 113 15.96 7.99 6.01
N TYR A 114 14.95 8.60 5.38
CA TYR A 114 14.85 10.06 5.31
C TYR A 114 14.76 10.68 6.70
N ARG A 115 13.87 10.19 7.55
CA ARG A 115 13.73 10.61 8.94
C ARG A 115 15.05 10.43 9.72
N GLY A 116 15.69 9.27 9.59
CA GLY A 116 16.98 9.01 10.23
C GLY A 116 18.09 9.94 9.74
N SER A 117 18.05 10.34 8.48
CA SER A 117 18.99 11.31 7.90
C SER A 117 18.76 12.73 8.40
N LEU A 118 17.50 13.12 8.70
CA LEU A 118 17.19 14.40 9.33
C LEU A 118 17.67 14.48 10.79
N ALA A 119 17.63 13.36 11.51
CA ALA A 119 18.12 13.28 12.88
C ALA A 119 19.65 13.52 12.97
N ASP A 120 20.39 13.19 11.92
CA ASP A 120 21.84 13.38 11.81
C ASP A 120 22.20 14.00 10.45
N ILE A 121 21.70 15.23 10.25
CA ILE A 121 21.77 15.94 8.96
C ILE A 121 23.20 16.29 8.52
N LYS A 122 24.19 16.19 9.41
CA LYS A 122 25.61 16.41 9.06
C LYS A 122 26.21 15.19 8.36
N ASN A 123 25.60 14.02 8.53
CA ASN A 123 26.09 12.77 8.01
C ASN A 123 25.60 12.53 6.58
N PHE A 124 26.39 12.95 5.60
CA PHE A 124 26.03 12.84 4.18
C PHE A 124 25.78 11.39 3.73
N LYS A 125 26.38 10.38 4.39
CA LYS A 125 26.16 8.97 4.05
C LYS A 125 24.70 8.56 4.30
N LYS A 126 24.07 9.08 5.35
CA LYS A 126 22.64 8.85 5.63
C LYS A 126 21.76 9.54 4.60
N SER A 127 22.11 10.75 4.16
CA SER A 127 21.43 11.45 3.07
C SER A 127 21.55 10.68 1.75
N LEU A 128 22.74 10.19 1.43
CA LEU A 128 23.00 9.38 0.24
C LEU A 128 22.18 8.08 0.26
N LEU A 129 22.16 7.37 1.40
CA LEU A 129 21.35 6.17 1.57
C LEU A 129 19.85 6.48 1.39
N ALA A 130 19.34 7.55 2.00
CA ALA A 130 17.95 7.98 1.82
C ALA A 130 17.63 8.31 0.35
N GLY A 131 18.58 8.93 -0.38
CA GLY A 131 18.48 9.17 -1.81
C GLY A 131 18.47 7.89 -2.64
N ILE A 132 19.37 6.93 -2.35
CA ILE A 132 19.38 5.62 -3.03
C ILE A 132 18.05 4.89 -2.84
N VAL A 133 17.55 4.83 -1.60
CA VAL A 133 16.26 4.20 -1.28
C VAL A 133 15.10 4.93 -1.97
N PHE A 134 15.15 6.26 -2.04
CA PHE A 134 14.17 7.06 -2.79
C PHE A 134 14.17 6.70 -4.29
N GLY A 135 15.35 6.60 -4.92
CA GLY A 135 15.47 6.17 -6.31
C GLY A 135 14.96 4.74 -6.54
N LEU A 136 15.28 3.81 -5.62
CA LEU A 136 14.73 2.45 -5.66
C LEU A 136 13.20 2.47 -5.53
N ALA A 137 12.63 3.30 -4.66
CA ALA A 137 11.18 3.46 -4.55
C ALA A 137 10.56 3.93 -5.86
N LEU A 138 11.14 4.93 -6.54
CA LEU A 138 10.67 5.38 -7.86
C LEU A 138 10.76 4.28 -8.93
N LEU A 139 11.77 3.40 -8.85
CA LEU A 139 11.90 2.23 -9.73
C LEU A 139 10.88 1.12 -9.44
N THR A 140 10.06 1.23 -8.38
CA THR A 140 9.01 0.24 -8.07
C THR A 140 7.64 0.63 -8.60
N LYS A 141 7.22 1.89 -8.36
CA LYS A 141 5.87 2.36 -8.68
C LYS A 141 5.82 3.89 -8.72
N TYR A 142 5.02 4.45 -9.63
CA TYR A 142 4.87 5.91 -9.77
C TYR A 142 4.35 6.58 -8.50
N THR A 143 3.55 5.87 -7.69
CA THR A 143 3.07 6.36 -6.38
C THR A 143 4.18 6.71 -5.40
N ALA A 144 5.40 6.19 -5.59
CA ALA A 144 6.56 6.57 -4.78
C ALA A 144 6.95 8.05 -4.94
N VAL A 145 6.45 8.76 -5.97
CA VAL A 145 6.62 10.22 -6.11
C VAL A 145 6.06 10.98 -4.90
N PHE A 146 5.09 10.42 -4.18
CA PHE A 146 4.53 11.02 -2.96
C PHE A 146 5.52 11.03 -1.79
N LEU A 147 6.69 10.37 -1.89
CA LEU A 147 7.79 10.58 -0.95
C LEU A 147 8.31 12.03 -0.98
N VAL A 148 8.21 12.73 -2.12
CA VAL A 148 8.64 14.13 -2.23
C VAL A 148 7.85 15.04 -1.27
N PRO A 149 6.50 15.13 -1.32
CA PRO A 149 5.76 15.92 -0.36
C PRO A 149 5.93 15.44 1.08
N ILE A 150 6.09 14.12 1.32
CA ILE A 150 6.39 13.59 2.66
C ILE A 150 7.70 14.16 3.19
N TYR A 151 8.77 14.13 2.38
CA TYR A 151 10.09 14.66 2.74
C TYR A 151 10.04 16.17 3.01
N LEU A 152 9.33 16.91 2.14
CA LEU A 152 9.16 18.36 2.31
C LEU A 152 8.42 18.70 3.60
N LEU A 153 7.33 18.01 3.92
CA LEU A 153 6.57 18.25 5.15
C LEU A 153 7.34 17.86 6.41
N LEU A 154 8.12 16.77 6.37
CA LEU A 154 9.02 16.40 7.46
C LEU A 154 10.13 17.44 7.66
N SER A 155 10.73 17.93 6.58
CA SER A 155 11.69 19.04 6.64
C SER A 155 11.07 20.32 7.17
N ALA A 156 9.89 20.70 6.68
CA ALA A 156 9.15 21.87 7.14
C ALA A 156 8.86 21.79 8.63
N ARG A 157 8.43 20.62 9.13
CA ARG A 157 8.26 20.38 10.57
C ARG A 157 9.55 20.62 11.35
N GLN A 158 10.70 20.13 10.87
CA GLN A 158 11.99 20.35 11.55
C GLN A 158 12.44 21.80 11.53
N ALA A 159 12.12 22.55 10.47
CA ALA A 159 12.35 23.99 10.39
C ALA A 159 11.44 24.77 11.36
N LEU A 160 10.14 24.43 11.41
CA LEU A 160 9.15 25.08 12.28
C LEU A 160 9.44 24.86 13.76
N ILE A 161 9.96 23.68 14.15
CA ILE A 161 10.40 23.41 15.52
C ILE A 161 11.74 24.12 15.82
N GLY A 162 12.40 24.72 14.83
CA GLY A 162 13.67 25.44 14.99
C GLY A 162 14.89 24.52 15.17
N LYS A 163 14.75 23.20 14.98
CA LYS A 163 15.84 22.24 15.16
C LYS A 163 16.92 22.35 14.08
N ILE A 164 16.53 22.71 12.85
CA ILE A 164 17.42 22.71 11.69
C ILE A 164 17.16 23.94 10.82
N ARG A 165 18.22 24.67 10.45
CA ARG A 165 18.13 25.83 9.54
C ARG A 165 17.71 25.42 8.12
N ILE A 166 16.87 26.24 7.48
CA ILE A 166 16.29 25.96 6.16
C ILE A 166 17.33 25.72 5.07
N GLY A 167 18.43 26.47 5.03
CA GLY A 167 19.50 26.27 4.05
C GLY A 167 20.25 24.94 4.20
N ARG A 168 20.23 24.32 5.39
CA ARG A 168 20.78 22.97 5.58
C ARG A 168 19.78 21.90 5.12
N LEU A 169 18.48 22.09 5.39
CA LEU A 169 17.42 21.24 4.88
C LEU A 169 17.37 21.24 3.35
N ALA A 170 17.52 22.41 2.72
CA ALA A 170 17.56 22.54 1.27
C ALA A 170 18.72 21.75 0.65
N ARG A 171 19.95 21.92 1.14
CA ARG A 171 21.11 21.14 0.67
C ARG A 171 20.93 19.64 0.86
N HIS A 172 20.38 19.24 2.01
CA HIS A 172 20.08 17.85 2.32
C HIS A 172 19.07 17.24 1.35
N PHE A 173 17.97 17.96 1.08
CA PHE A 173 16.96 17.56 0.12
C PHE A 173 17.51 17.47 -1.31
N ILE A 174 18.33 18.45 -1.73
CA ILE A 174 18.99 18.44 -3.04
C ILE A 174 19.89 17.20 -3.18
N LEU A 175 20.69 16.86 -2.17
CA LEU A 175 21.55 15.68 -2.21
C LEU A 175 20.74 14.38 -2.38
N ILE A 176 19.61 14.27 -1.67
CA ILE A 176 18.69 13.13 -1.78
C ILE A 176 18.07 13.05 -3.17
N CYS A 177 17.64 14.18 -3.73
CA CYS A 177 17.11 14.23 -5.09
C CYS A 177 18.17 13.85 -6.12
N ILE A 178 19.40 14.34 -6.01
CA ILE A 178 20.50 13.98 -6.92
C ILE A 178 20.77 12.48 -6.86
N ALA A 179 20.94 11.92 -5.66
CA ALA A 179 21.20 10.48 -5.49
C ALA A 179 20.03 9.62 -5.97
N GLY A 180 18.79 10.00 -5.67
CA GLY A 180 17.60 9.26 -6.10
C GLY A 180 17.35 9.33 -7.60
N LEU A 181 17.55 10.50 -8.21
CA LEU A 181 17.48 10.66 -9.66
C LEU A 181 18.60 9.89 -10.34
N PHE A 182 19.82 9.87 -9.79
CA PHE A 182 20.91 9.06 -10.33
C PHE A 182 20.54 7.57 -10.35
N VAL A 183 20.02 7.03 -9.24
CA VAL A 183 19.56 5.62 -9.17
C VAL A 183 18.41 5.34 -10.13
N LEU A 184 17.43 6.25 -10.22
CA LEU A 184 16.34 6.15 -11.20
C LEU A 184 16.88 6.09 -12.63
N ASN A 185 17.77 7.01 -12.99
CA ASN A 185 18.39 7.04 -14.31
C ASN A 185 19.22 5.79 -14.59
N LEU A 186 19.99 5.31 -13.61
CA LEU A 186 20.74 4.07 -13.73
C LEU A 186 19.81 2.87 -14.02
N GLY A 187 18.67 2.77 -13.31
CA GLY A 187 17.68 1.71 -13.54
C GLY A 187 17.06 1.75 -14.94
N TYR A 188 17.01 2.92 -15.58
CA TYR A 188 16.60 3.11 -16.97
C TYR A 188 17.77 3.22 -17.96
N LYS A 189 19.01 2.96 -17.53
CA LYS A 189 20.23 3.08 -18.34
C LYS A 189 20.38 4.46 -19.00
N PHE A 190 19.95 5.51 -18.31
CA PHE A 190 19.95 6.90 -18.77
C PHE A 190 19.16 7.15 -20.08
N THR A 191 18.30 6.22 -20.51
CA THR A 191 17.56 6.34 -21.77
C THR A 191 16.62 7.54 -21.75
N GLY A 192 16.78 8.46 -22.70
CA GLY A 192 15.95 9.66 -22.85
C GLY A 192 16.00 10.62 -21.66
N SER A 193 17.07 10.55 -20.85
CA SER A 193 17.29 11.50 -19.77
C SER A 193 17.67 12.85 -20.35
N PHE A 194 17.30 13.93 -19.66
CA PHE A 194 17.51 15.31 -20.11
C PHE A 194 16.73 15.69 -21.38
N THR A 195 15.75 14.87 -21.80
CA THR A 195 14.77 15.28 -22.82
C THR A 195 13.78 16.30 -22.21
N PRO A 196 13.58 17.47 -22.83
CA PRO A 196 12.57 18.43 -22.40
C PRO A 196 11.14 17.87 -22.45
N LEU A 197 10.28 18.29 -21.51
CA LEU A 197 8.92 17.75 -21.40
C LEU A 197 8.09 17.96 -22.69
N LYS A 198 8.31 19.07 -23.41
CA LYS A 198 7.60 19.41 -24.65
C LYS A 198 7.86 18.45 -25.82
N GLU A 199 8.97 17.70 -25.78
CA GLU A 199 9.36 16.77 -26.85
C GLU A 199 8.69 15.40 -26.71
N PHE A 200 8.06 15.13 -25.56
CA PHE A 200 7.33 13.88 -25.36
C PHE A 200 5.96 13.92 -26.04
N PRO A 201 5.50 12.79 -26.62
CA PRO A 201 4.14 12.64 -27.13
C PRO A 201 3.15 12.41 -25.96
N LEU A 202 2.91 13.47 -25.18
CA LEU A 202 2.09 13.45 -23.97
C LEU A 202 0.61 13.18 -24.28
N LYS A 203 -0.03 12.36 -23.44
CA LYS A 203 -1.44 11.95 -23.54
C LYS A 203 -2.31 12.54 -22.44
N SER A 204 -1.77 12.69 -21.22
CA SER A 204 -2.55 13.19 -20.08
C SER A 204 -2.73 14.70 -20.15
N LYS A 205 -3.89 15.19 -19.70
CA LYS A 205 -4.17 16.61 -19.56
C LYS A 205 -3.16 17.27 -18.62
N PHE A 206 -2.80 16.60 -17.52
CA PHE A 206 -1.83 17.12 -16.56
C PHE A 206 -0.47 17.43 -17.19
N PHE A 207 0.19 16.45 -17.83
CA PHE A 207 1.51 16.69 -18.42
C PHE A 207 1.43 17.59 -19.65
N THR A 208 0.37 17.51 -20.47
CA THR A 208 0.16 18.45 -21.58
C THR A 208 0.00 19.90 -21.10
N SER A 209 -0.66 20.13 -19.97
CA SER A 209 -0.73 21.46 -19.37
C SER A 209 0.63 21.89 -18.79
N LEU A 210 1.35 20.97 -18.16
CA LEU A 210 2.68 21.25 -17.60
C LEU A 210 3.71 21.58 -18.68
N SER A 211 3.66 20.93 -19.84
CA SER A 211 4.59 21.18 -20.96
C SER A 211 4.40 22.54 -21.62
N LYS A 212 3.22 23.16 -21.47
CA LYS A 212 2.95 24.52 -21.97
C LYS A 212 3.57 25.62 -21.11
N VAL A 213 3.94 25.31 -19.87
CA VAL A 213 4.63 26.27 -18.98
C VAL A 213 6.08 26.38 -19.44
N SER A 214 6.50 27.55 -19.91
CA SER A 214 7.80 27.77 -20.58
C SER A 214 8.99 27.08 -19.89
N ILE A 215 9.15 27.29 -18.58
CA ILE A 215 10.25 26.70 -17.80
C ILE A 215 10.11 25.17 -17.73
N MET A 216 8.92 24.63 -17.43
CA MET A 216 8.71 23.19 -17.25
C MET A 216 8.72 22.42 -18.57
N GLY A 217 8.32 23.06 -19.67
CA GLY A 217 8.30 22.49 -21.00
C GLY A 217 9.67 22.40 -21.66
N GLN A 218 10.54 23.41 -21.43
CA GLN A 218 11.81 23.55 -22.14
C GLN A 218 13.03 23.07 -21.36
N VAL A 219 12.96 23.01 -20.02
CA VAL A 219 14.11 22.57 -19.22
C VAL A 219 14.34 21.07 -19.40
N PRO A 220 15.59 20.65 -19.75
CA PRO A 220 16.00 19.26 -19.76
C PRO A 220 15.66 18.54 -18.44
N LEU A 221 14.78 17.54 -18.48
CA LEU A 221 14.36 16.82 -17.28
C LEU A 221 15.43 15.79 -16.86
N PRO A 222 15.99 15.83 -15.64
CA PRO A 222 16.95 14.83 -15.16
C PRO A 222 16.26 13.50 -14.79
N VAL A 223 15.26 13.08 -15.55
CA VAL A 223 14.39 11.92 -15.35
C VAL A 223 14.39 11.10 -16.64
N PRO A 224 14.42 9.76 -16.59
CA PRO A 224 14.40 8.93 -17.78
C PRO A 224 13.14 9.13 -18.62
N GLY A 225 13.30 9.21 -19.94
CA GLY A 225 12.20 9.37 -20.87
C GLY A 225 11.10 8.28 -20.74
N PRO A 226 11.46 6.98 -20.64
CA PRO A 226 10.46 5.93 -20.42
C PRO A 226 9.68 6.06 -19.11
N PHE A 227 10.31 6.61 -18.05
CA PHE A 227 9.62 6.88 -16.78
C PHE A 227 8.58 8.00 -16.96
N VAL A 228 8.94 9.09 -17.65
CA VAL A 228 8.04 10.20 -17.96
C VAL A 228 6.86 9.73 -18.81
N ALA A 229 7.13 8.99 -19.89
CA ALA A 229 6.09 8.45 -20.77
C ALA A 229 5.14 7.49 -20.02
N GLY A 230 5.68 6.63 -19.16
CA GLY A 230 4.87 5.71 -18.37
C GLY A 230 4.01 6.40 -17.33
N PHE A 231 4.54 7.41 -16.65
CA PHE A 231 3.78 8.20 -15.69
C PHE A 231 2.68 9.01 -16.39
N ASP A 232 2.96 9.58 -17.57
CA ASP A 232 1.94 10.26 -18.37
C ASP A 232 0.80 9.32 -18.78
N ILE A 233 1.12 8.08 -19.18
CA ILE A 233 0.09 7.08 -19.51
C ILE A 233 -0.74 6.68 -18.28
N ASP A 234 -0.12 6.43 -17.12
CA ASP A 234 -0.84 6.11 -15.88
C ASP A 234 -1.76 7.27 -15.44
N LYS A 235 -1.28 8.51 -15.59
CA LYS A 235 -2.07 9.71 -15.33
C LYS A 235 -3.23 9.84 -16.31
N HIS A 236 -3.02 9.58 -17.59
CA HIS A 236 -4.05 9.60 -18.63
C HIS A 236 -5.17 8.58 -18.36
N ILE A 237 -4.80 7.35 -17.96
CA ILE A 237 -5.76 6.31 -17.55
C ILE A 237 -6.57 6.81 -16.34
N THR A 238 -5.89 7.39 -15.35
CA THR A 238 -6.55 7.93 -14.16
C THR A 238 -7.51 9.09 -14.46
N GLU A 239 -7.19 9.92 -15.46
CA GLU A 239 -8.04 11.04 -15.88
C GLU A 239 -9.28 10.60 -16.67
N ARG A 240 -9.15 9.57 -17.51
CA ARG A 240 -10.27 9.01 -18.28
C ARG A 240 -11.16 8.09 -17.44
N GLY A 241 -10.62 7.53 -16.37
CA GLY A 241 -11.28 6.55 -15.54
C GLY A 241 -10.97 5.11 -15.97
N HIS A 242 -11.29 4.17 -15.10
CA HIS A 242 -11.08 2.74 -15.27
C HIS A 242 -12.37 2.00 -14.88
N PRO A 243 -12.78 0.94 -15.61
CA PRO A 243 -13.92 0.12 -15.21
C PRO A 243 -13.77 -0.32 -13.76
N SER A 244 -14.71 0.12 -12.92
CA SER A 244 -14.69 -0.11 -11.48
C SER A 244 -16.06 -0.62 -11.06
N PHE A 245 -16.08 -1.44 -10.00
CA PHE A 245 -17.30 -2.01 -9.44
C PHE A 245 -17.40 -1.69 -7.96
N LEU A 246 -18.56 -1.20 -7.52
CA LEU A 246 -18.84 -0.88 -6.13
C LEU A 246 -20.33 -1.11 -5.84
N MET A 247 -20.63 -1.92 -4.81
CA MET A 247 -22.00 -2.14 -4.30
C MET A 247 -23.04 -2.50 -5.37
N GLY A 248 -22.70 -3.42 -6.28
CA GLY A 248 -23.61 -3.88 -7.34
C GLY A 248 -23.64 -3.00 -8.58
N GLU A 249 -22.98 -1.84 -8.55
CA GLU A 249 -22.93 -0.90 -9.67
C GLU A 249 -21.56 -0.88 -10.34
N LYS A 250 -21.57 -0.52 -11.63
CA LYS A 250 -20.36 -0.33 -12.45
C LYS A 250 -20.22 1.13 -12.83
N ASN A 251 -19.00 1.65 -12.75
CA ASN A 251 -18.71 3.02 -13.14
C ASN A 251 -17.29 3.12 -13.72
N ILE A 252 -17.16 3.74 -14.89
CA ILE A 252 -15.87 3.98 -15.53
C ILE A 252 -15.15 5.16 -14.86
N LYS A 253 -15.89 6.16 -14.35
CA LYS A 253 -15.31 7.32 -13.66
C LYS A 253 -15.05 7.07 -12.17
N GLY A 254 -15.43 5.88 -11.67
CA GLY A 254 -15.30 5.53 -10.27
C GLY A 254 -16.17 6.35 -9.30
N TRP A 255 -15.95 6.14 -8.00
CA TRP A 255 -16.55 6.84 -6.88
C TRP A 255 -15.48 7.44 -5.98
N ARG A 256 -15.66 8.70 -5.57
CA ARG A 256 -14.72 9.37 -4.64
C ARG A 256 -14.59 8.65 -3.29
N HIS A 257 -15.67 8.02 -2.83
CA HIS A 257 -15.71 7.28 -1.57
C HIS A 257 -15.27 5.81 -1.70
N TYR A 258 -14.88 5.35 -2.90
CA TYR A 258 -14.53 3.95 -3.14
C TYR A 258 -13.48 3.42 -2.18
N PHE A 259 -12.35 4.13 -2.05
CA PHE A 259 -11.23 3.68 -1.23
C PHE A 259 -11.58 3.70 0.27
N LEU A 260 -12.46 4.60 0.70
CA LEU A 260 -12.97 4.62 2.07
C LEU A 260 -13.84 3.38 2.32
N VAL A 261 -14.79 3.09 1.43
CA VAL A 261 -15.64 1.89 1.54
C VAL A 261 -14.79 0.64 1.52
N ALA A 262 -13.90 0.52 0.53
CA ALA A 262 -13.01 -0.63 0.40
C ALA A 262 -12.15 -0.82 1.65
N PHE A 263 -11.58 0.26 2.20
CA PHE A 263 -10.84 0.21 3.45
C PHE A 263 -11.72 -0.26 4.62
N LEU A 264 -12.94 0.26 4.76
CA LEU A 264 -13.84 -0.07 5.86
C LEU A 264 -14.35 -1.51 5.82
N ILE A 265 -14.52 -2.13 4.66
CA ILE A 265 -15.08 -3.49 4.55
C ILE A 265 -14.02 -4.58 4.37
N LYS A 266 -12.83 -4.24 3.89
CA LYS A 266 -11.70 -5.17 3.73
C LYS A 266 -10.78 -5.19 4.94
N THR A 267 -10.96 -4.28 5.89
CA THR A 267 -10.12 -4.20 7.09
C THR A 267 -10.85 -4.81 8.26
N THR A 268 -10.17 -5.62 9.06
CA THR A 268 -10.77 -6.26 10.25
C THR A 268 -11.38 -5.20 11.17
N ILE A 269 -12.59 -5.45 11.69
CA ILE A 269 -13.25 -4.59 12.69
C ILE A 269 -12.34 -4.24 13.86
N PRO A 270 -11.61 -5.16 14.52
CA PRO A 270 -10.74 -4.81 15.64
C PRO A 270 -9.66 -3.77 15.28
N PHE A 271 -9.07 -3.85 14.09
CA PHE A 271 -8.09 -2.85 13.66
C PHE A 271 -8.74 -1.48 13.39
N LEU A 272 -9.96 -1.44 12.84
CA LEU A 272 -10.73 -0.20 12.68
C LEU A 272 -11.04 0.45 14.04
N LEU A 273 -11.42 -0.36 15.04
CA LEU A 273 -11.65 0.11 16.41
C LEU A 273 -10.36 0.67 17.04
N LEU A 274 -9.23 -0.02 16.90
CA LEU A 274 -7.93 0.49 17.35
C LEU A 274 -7.59 1.83 16.69
N LEU A 275 -7.83 1.97 15.38
CA LEU A 275 -7.63 3.23 14.66
C LEU A 275 -8.58 4.35 15.10
N ALA A 276 -9.82 4.02 15.48
CA ALA A 276 -10.78 4.98 16.02
C ALA A 276 -10.38 5.48 17.42
N ILE A 277 -9.77 4.61 18.24
CA ILE A 277 -9.35 4.93 19.61
C ILE A 277 -7.99 5.67 19.63
N ALA A 278 -7.06 5.30 18.75
CA ALA A 278 -5.68 5.80 18.74
C ALA A 278 -5.53 7.34 18.77
N PRO A 279 -6.35 8.16 18.07
CA PRO A 279 -6.27 9.62 18.14
C PRO A 279 -6.39 10.17 19.56
N PHE A 280 -7.24 9.56 20.39
CA PHE A 280 -7.53 9.98 21.76
C PHE A 280 -6.45 9.58 22.78
N TYR A 281 -5.52 8.69 22.41
CA TYR A 281 -4.40 8.29 23.25
C TYR A 281 -3.14 9.11 22.95
N ARG A 282 -2.63 9.90 23.90
CA ARG A 282 -1.46 10.76 23.64
C ARG A 282 -0.15 9.98 23.79
N LEU A 283 0.64 9.91 22.72
CA LEU A 283 2.00 9.41 22.72
C LEU A 283 2.87 10.27 21.80
N ASN A 284 3.89 10.91 22.36
CA ASN A 284 4.75 11.82 21.61
C ASN A 284 5.39 11.11 20.40
N GLY A 285 5.35 11.77 19.23
CA GLY A 285 5.98 11.28 18.01
C GLY A 285 5.02 10.56 17.08
N LYS A 286 3.85 10.12 17.55
CA LYS A 286 2.84 9.45 16.70
C LYS A 286 2.30 10.38 15.62
N GLU A 287 2.29 11.69 15.87
CA GLU A 287 1.78 12.70 14.94
C GLU A 287 2.63 12.76 13.65
N GLU A 288 3.89 12.33 13.72
CA GLU A 288 4.76 12.22 12.55
C GLU A 288 4.21 11.26 11.50
N LEU A 289 3.51 10.20 11.94
CA LEU A 289 2.93 9.19 11.06
C LEU A 289 1.75 9.74 10.25
N LEU A 290 1.10 10.83 10.71
CA LEU A 290 0.00 11.46 9.98
C LEU A 290 0.46 12.11 8.67
N ILE A 291 1.74 12.48 8.56
CA ILE A 291 2.31 13.06 7.34
C ILE A 291 2.28 12.04 6.18
N PRO A 292 2.94 10.86 6.28
CA PRO A 292 2.85 9.86 5.21
C PRO A 292 1.43 9.33 5.02
N ILE A 293 0.62 9.17 6.08
CA ILE A 293 -0.79 8.76 5.94
C ILE A 293 -1.56 9.78 5.08
N GLY A 294 -1.49 11.06 5.42
CA GLY A 294 -2.18 12.13 4.69
C GLY A 294 -1.70 12.24 3.24
N CYS A 295 -0.38 12.29 3.02
CA CYS A 295 0.19 12.40 1.68
C CYS A 295 -0.15 11.24 0.75
N LEU A 296 -0.28 10.03 1.29
CA LEU A 296 -0.59 8.84 0.49
C LEU A 296 -2.08 8.66 0.29
N VAL A 297 -2.94 9.04 1.25
CA VAL A 297 -4.41 8.89 1.13
C VAL A 297 -5.04 10.03 0.33
N PHE A 298 -4.60 11.27 0.53
CA PHE A 298 -5.20 12.47 -0.07
C PHE A 298 -5.36 12.38 -1.61
N PRO A 299 -4.35 11.93 -2.37
CA PRO A 299 -4.49 11.81 -3.83
C PRO A 299 -5.57 10.81 -4.26
N PHE A 300 -5.76 9.73 -3.51
CA PHE A 300 -6.77 8.72 -3.82
C PHE A 300 -8.21 9.17 -3.50
N ILE A 301 -8.39 10.18 -2.64
CA ILE A 301 -9.70 10.75 -2.35
C ILE A 301 -10.04 11.86 -3.35
N PHE A 302 -9.07 12.71 -3.70
CA PHE A 302 -9.34 13.97 -4.40
C PHE A 302 -8.90 14.02 -5.88
N PHE A 303 -7.94 13.19 -6.30
CA PHE A 303 -7.30 13.34 -7.62
C PHE A 303 -7.37 12.11 -8.52
N THR A 304 -7.96 11.01 -8.06
CA THR A 304 -8.16 9.81 -8.89
C THR A 304 -9.64 9.61 -9.22
N ASN A 305 -9.90 9.32 -10.50
CA ASN A 305 -11.18 8.77 -10.96
C ASN A 305 -11.06 7.27 -11.28
N SER A 306 -9.93 6.66 -10.92
CA SER A 306 -9.65 5.24 -11.11
C SER A 306 -9.73 4.52 -9.77
N ASN A 307 -10.60 3.51 -9.70
CA ASN A 307 -10.84 2.71 -8.50
C ASN A 307 -10.61 1.21 -8.72
N PRO A 308 -9.37 0.82 -9.06
CA PRO A 308 -9.05 -0.57 -9.37
C PRO A 308 -9.07 -1.48 -8.13
N GLY A 309 -8.87 -0.95 -6.91
CA GLY A 309 -8.99 -1.71 -5.65
C GLY A 309 -8.07 -1.25 -4.52
N LEU A 310 -8.29 -1.80 -3.32
CA LEU A 310 -7.64 -1.40 -2.06
C LEU A 310 -6.11 -1.48 -2.10
N ARG A 311 -5.54 -2.30 -2.98
CA ARG A 311 -4.08 -2.48 -3.12
C ARG A 311 -3.29 -1.18 -3.27
N TYR A 312 -3.89 -0.13 -3.81
CA TYR A 312 -3.27 1.18 -3.95
C TYR A 312 -3.05 1.90 -2.61
N LEU A 313 -3.80 1.52 -1.57
CA LEU A 313 -3.61 2.00 -0.20
C LEU A 313 -2.62 1.14 0.61
N LEU A 314 -2.12 0.01 0.11
CA LEU A 314 -1.17 -0.83 0.87
C LEU A 314 0.06 -0.06 1.39
N PRO A 315 0.65 0.90 0.66
CA PRO A 315 1.74 1.73 1.21
C PRO A 315 1.36 2.54 2.45
N VAL A 316 0.07 2.76 2.71
CA VAL A 316 -0.45 3.48 3.89
C VAL A 316 -0.48 2.56 5.12
N PHE A 317 -0.74 1.26 4.94
CA PHE A 317 -0.96 0.30 6.03
C PHE A 317 0.18 0.26 7.06
N PRO A 318 1.48 0.23 6.69
CA PRO A 318 2.58 0.29 7.66
C PRO A 318 2.46 1.45 8.65
N PHE A 319 2.07 2.62 8.17
CA PHE A 319 1.90 3.81 9.01
C PHE A 319 0.65 3.72 9.90
N LEU A 320 -0.44 3.13 9.40
CA LEU A 320 -1.65 2.87 10.18
C LEU A 320 -1.41 1.83 11.29
N PHE A 321 -0.67 0.76 11.02
CA PHE A 321 -0.29 -0.24 12.03
C PHE A 321 0.53 0.40 13.14
N LEU A 322 1.53 1.21 12.78
CA LEU A 322 2.33 1.97 13.74
C LEU A 322 1.48 2.96 14.55
N TYR A 323 0.53 3.63 13.90
CA TYR A 323 -0.32 4.61 14.58
C TYR A 323 -1.24 3.93 15.60
N ALA A 324 -1.92 2.85 15.21
CA ALA A 324 -2.77 2.06 16.10
C ALA A 324 -1.97 1.38 17.22
N SER A 325 -0.76 0.89 16.94
CA SER A 325 0.04 0.16 17.93
C SER A 325 0.50 1.03 19.10
N THR A 326 0.44 2.36 18.98
CA THR A 326 0.74 3.28 20.07
C THR A 326 -0.15 3.06 21.30
N LEU A 327 -1.35 2.50 21.12
CA LEU A 327 -2.25 2.12 22.23
C LEU A 327 -1.62 1.07 23.16
N ALA A 328 -0.73 0.21 22.66
CA ALA A 328 -0.02 -0.77 23.47
C ALA A 328 1.04 -0.14 24.40
N ASP A 329 1.32 1.16 24.29
CA ASP A 329 2.17 1.85 25.26
C ASP A 329 1.54 1.87 26.67
N VAL A 330 0.23 1.61 26.79
CA VAL A 330 -0.47 1.46 28.07
C VAL A 330 0.18 0.39 28.98
N PHE A 331 0.85 -0.62 28.40
CA PHE A 331 1.58 -1.66 29.13
C PHE A 331 2.92 -1.19 29.70
N ASN A 332 3.52 -0.13 29.14
CA ASN A 332 4.85 0.36 29.56
C ASN A 332 4.80 1.21 30.84
N GLY A 333 3.61 1.45 31.40
CA GLY A 333 3.46 2.12 32.71
C GLY A 333 3.97 3.56 32.77
N ARG A 334 4.31 4.21 31.64
CA ARG A 334 4.66 5.65 31.62
C ARG A 334 3.48 6.42 32.20
N ASN A 335 3.66 7.00 33.38
CA ASN A 335 2.61 7.73 34.08
C ASN A 335 2.02 8.78 33.14
N THR A 336 0.74 8.61 32.81
CA THR A 336 -0.14 9.63 32.23
C THR A 336 -0.34 10.83 33.18
N GLU A 337 0.34 10.84 34.34
CA GLU A 337 0.30 11.88 35.38
C GLU A 337 0.95 13.22 35.00
N LYS A 338 1.56 13.36 33.82
CA LYS A 338 1.89 14.71 33.28
C LYS A 338 0.65 15.46 32.75
N MET A 339 -0.55 15.14 33.25
CA MET A 339 -1.76 15.92 33.06
C MET A 339 -2.11 16.59 34.39
N MET A 340 -1.93 17.92 34.43
CA MET A 340 -2.18 18.89 35.50
C MET A 340 -0.97 19.24 36.41
N PRO A 341 -0.72 20.55 36.67
CA PRO A 341 0.19 20.98 37.73
C PRO A 341 -0.35 20.48 39.07
N GLN A 342 0.46 19.71 39.81
CA GLN A 342 0.12 19.31 41.17
C GLN A 342 0.09 20.55 42.08
N GLN A 343 -1.10 21.05 42.37
CA GLN A 343 -1.32 21.83 43.59
C GLN A 343 -1.19 20.86 44.77
N LYS A 344 -0.13 21.05 45.56
CA LYS A 344 0.10 20.33 46.81
C LYS A 344 -0.99 20.73 47.81
N THR A 345 -1.96 19.86 48.03
CA THR A 345 -2.84 19.98 49.21
C THR A 345 -2.66 18.73 50.07
N LYS A 346 -1.97 18.91 51.20
CA LYS A 346 -1.90 17.95 52.31
C LYS A 346 -3.28 17.90 52.96
N ASN A 347 -3.93 16.73 52.96
CA ASN A 347 -4.56 16.14 54.14
C ASN A 347 -5.12 14.75 53.78
N ARG A 348 -4.67 13.74 54.54
CA ARG A 348 -5.08 12.34 54.41
C ARG A 348 -6.35 12.11 55.22
N MET A 349 -7.42 11.66 54.57
CA MET A 349 -8.36 10.70 55.16
C MET A 349 -8.35 9.43 54.28
N LYS A 350 -8.34 8.27 54.93
CA LYS A 350 -8.36 6.94 54.28
C LYS A 350 -9.75 6.66 53.73
N GLU A 351 -10.07 7.24 52.58
CA GLU A 351 -11.14 6.72 51.72
C GLU A 351 -10.53 5.63 50.82
N LEU A 352 -11.28 4.55 50.55
CA LEU A 352 -10.96 3.58 49.50
C LEU A 352 -10.62 4.38 48.23
N PRO A 353 -9.47 4.15 47.57
CA PRO A 353 -9.01 5.05 46.52
C PRO A 353 -10.02 5.06 45.38
N ALA A 354 -10.82 6.12 45.31
CA ALA A 354 -11.70 6.40 44.19
C ALA A 354 -10.83 6.43 42.95
N ILE A 355 -11.06 5.48 42.04
CA ILE A 355 -10.27 5.37 40.81
C ILE A 355 -10.55 6.64 40.01
N SER A 356 -9.52 7.46 39.81
CA SER A 356 -9.67 8.67 38.99
C SER A 356 -10.16 8.28 37.58
N PRO A 357 -10.88 9.16 36.87
CA PRO A 357 -11.29 8.91 35.48
C PRO A 357 -10.12 8.50 34.56
N ALA A 358 -8.90 8.97 34.86
CA ALA A 358 -7.67 8.56 34.19
C ALA A 358 -7.27 7.10 34.49
N GLY A 359 -7.45 6.65 35.74
CA GLY A 359 -7.25 5.25 36.14
C GLY A 359 -8.26 4.30 35.49
N TYR A 360 -9.51 4.73 35.34
CA TYR A 360 -10.55 3.94 34.65
C TYR A 360 -10.22 3.77 33.15
N LYS A 361 -9.89 4.86 32.45
CA LYS A 361 -9.46 4.82 31.04
C LYS A 361 -8.27 3.88 30.81
N LYS A 362 -7.28 3.92 31.71
CA LYS A 362 -6.11 3.03 31.64
C LYS A 362 -6.52 1.55 31.78
N ARG A 363 -7.39 1.22 32.75
CA ARG A 363 -7.88 -0.16 32.94
C ARG A 363 -8.67 -0.68 31.74
N VAL A 364 -9.54 0.16 31.18
CA VAL A 364 -10.29 -0.20 29.96
C VAL A 364 -9.34 -0.49 28.81
N LEU A 365 -8.33 0.36 28.57
CA LEU A 365 -7.34 0.13 27.52
C LEU A 365 -6.48 -1.12 27.76
N LEU A 366 -6.09 -1.40 29.01
CA LEU A 366 -5.34 -2.61 29.37
C LEU A 366 -6.11 -3.90 29.05
N ALA A 367 -7.44 -3.87 29.15
CA ALA A 367 -8.29 -5.01 28.79
C ALA A 367 -8.65 -5.02 27.29
N ALA A 368 -8.99 -3.87 26.72
CA ALA A 368 -9.48 -3.77 25.35
C ALA A 368 -8.39 -4.01 24.30
N VAL A 369 -7.17 -3.50 24.50
CA VAL A 369 -6.10 -3.61 23.50
C VAL A 369 -5.71 -5.07 23.22
N PRO A 370 -5.44 -5.94 24.21
CA PRO A 370 -5.16 -7.35 23.96
C PRO A 370 -6.31 -8.08 23.28
N LEU A 371 -7.56 -7.84 23.71
CA LEU A 371 -8.74 -8.48 23.13
C LEU A 371 -8.89 -8.12 21.65
N LEU A 372 -8.70 -6.85 21.28
CA LEU A 372 -8.75 -6.40 19.89
C LEU A 372 -7.60 -6.98 19.07
N LEU A 373 -6.38 -7.08 19.62
CA LEU A 373 -5.24 -7.70 18.93
C LEU A 373 -5.46 -9.20 18.70
N VAL A 374 -6.00 -9.92 19.70
CA VAL A 374 -6.33 -11.35 19.57
C VAL A 374 -7.43 -11.54 18.54
N TRP A 375 -8.51 -10.73 18.59
CA TRP A 375 -9.57 -10.78 17.59
C TRP A 375 -9.01 -10.54 16.17
N HIS A 376 -8.16 -9.53 15.99
CA HIS A 376 -7.52 -9.27 14.69
C HIS A 376 -6.72 -10.48 14.18
N ALA A 377 -5.99 -11.16 15.05
CA ALA A 377 -5.28 -12.38 14.69
C ALA A 377 -6.24 -13.52 14.32
N VAL A 378 -7.29 -13.75 15.11
CA VAL A 378 -8.30 -14.78 14.85
C VAL A 378 -8.97 -14.58 13.49
N GLU A 379 -9.35 -13.36 13.11
CA GLU A 379 -9.90 -13.04 11.78
C GLU A 379 -8.96 -13.47 10.65
N SER A 380 -7.66 -13.21 10.83
CA SER A 380 -6.62 -13.60 9.88
C SER A 380 -6.51 -15.11 9.72
N PHE A 381 -6.50 -15.84 10.83
CA PHE A 381 -6.42 -17.30 10.81
C PHE A 381 -7.70 -17.93 10.25
N ALA A 382 -8.87 -17.36 10.57
CA ALA A 382 -10.16 -17.87 10.14
C ALA A 382 -10.36 -17.82 8.61
N ILE A 383 -9.79 -16.83 7.93
CA ILE A 383 -9.89 -16.70 6.48
C ILE A 383 -8.83 -17.49 5.70
N HIS A 384 -7.88 -18.14 6.38
CA HIS A 384 -6.86 -18.94 5.70
C HIS A 384 -7.50 -20.06 4.85
N PRO A 385 -7.06 -20.30 3.61
CA PRO A 385 -5.98 -19.62 2.86
C PRO A 385 -6.45 -18.46 1.97
N HIS A 386 -7.73 -18.09 1.99
CA HIS A 386 -8.41 -17.20 1.03
C HIS A 386 -8.34 -15.71 1.41
N TYR A 387 -7.16 -15.23 1.82
CA TYR A 387 -6.98 -13.87 2.33
C TYR A 387 -7.43 -12.76 1.39
N LEU A 388 -7.26 -12.93 0.07
CA LEU A 388 -7.70 -11.91 -0.90
C LEU A 388 -9.21 -11.75 -0.87
N ALA A 389 -9.97 -12.81 -0.58
CA ALA A 389 -11.43 -12.79 -0.45
C ALA A 389 -11.90 -12.36 0.95
N TYR A 390 -11.01 -11.92 1.85
CA TYR A 390 -11.43 -11.43 3.17
C TYR A 390 -12.34 -10.20 3.05
N PHE A 391 -13.49 -10.24 3.69
CA PHE A 391 -14.31 -9.08 4.00
C PHE A 391 -14.77 -9.23 5.45
N ASN A 392 -14.94 -8.11 6.14
CA ASN A 392 -15.31 -8.13 7.53
C ASN A 392 -16.82 -8.36 7.74
N GLU A 393 -17.19 -8.51 9.00
CA GLU A 393 -18.49 -8.96 9.45
C GLU A 393 -19.59 -7.93 9.17
N PHE A 394 -19.24 -6.64 9.00
CA PHE A 394 -20.22 -5.58 8.71
C PHE A 394 -20.99 -5.80 7.42
N ILE A 395 -20.41 -6.51 6.46
CA ILE A 395 -21.08 -6.84 5.20
C ILE A 395 -21.46 -8.32 5.11
N GLY A 396 -21.39 -9.07 6.21
CA GLY A 396 -21.66 -10.50 6.25
C GLY A 396 -20.49 -11.35 5.74
N GLY A 397 -19.25 -10.85 5.86
CA GLY A 397 -18.05 -11.64 5.62
C GLY A 397 -17.74 -11.95 4.15
N PRO A 398 -16.79 -12.88 3.90
CA PRO A 398 -16.34 -13.28 2.57
C PRO A 398 -17.46 -13.71 1.62
N GLU A 399 -18.50 -14.39 2.13
CA GLU A 399 -19.64 -14.89 1.36
C GLU A 399 -20.42 -13.78 0.64
N ASN A 400 -20.34 -12.54 1.12
CA ASN A 400 -21.05 -11.39 0.56
C ASN A 400 -20.13 -10.41 -0.16
N GLY A 401 -18.81 -10.59 -0.08
CA GLY A 401 -17.82 -9.66 -0.60
C GLY A 401 -18.00 -9.29 -2.06
N TYR A 402 -18.34 -10.28 -2.89
CA TYR A 402 -18.55 -10.12 -4.34
C TYR A 402 -19.66 -9.13 -4.70
N LYS A 403 -20.59 -8.85 -3.78
CA LYS A 403 -21.67 -7.85 -3.96
C LYS A 403 -21.16 -6.42 -3.81
N TYR A 404 -20.07 -6.23 -3.07
CA TYR A 404 -19.53 -4.92 -2.71
C TYR A 404 -18.33 -4.54 -3.54
N LEU A 405 -17.40 -5.47 -3.76
CA LEU A 405 -16.18 -5.23 -4.54
C LEU A 405 -15.91 -6.41 -5.48
N ALA A 406 -15.25 -6.09 -6.59
CA ALA A 406 -14.76 -7.05 -7.57
C ALA A 406 -13.31 -6.70 -7.95
N ASP A 407 -12.82 -7.33 -9.02
CA ASP A 407 -11.48 -7.17 -9.56
C ASP A 407 -10.41 -7.41 -8.49
N SER A 408 -9.51 -6.45 -8.31
CA SER A 408 -8.29 -6.62 -7.57
C SER A 408 -8.48 -6.80 -6.07
N ASN A 409 -9.72 -6.68 -5.58
CA ASN A 409 -10.12 -6.87 -4.20
C ASN A 409 -10.57 -8.29 -3.87
N ILE A 410 -10.73 -9.17 -4.86
CA ILE A 410 -11.26 -10.53 -4.64
C ILE A 410 -10.64 -11.58 -5.58
N ASP A 411 -10.41 -11.25 -6.86
CA ASP A 411 -9.92 -12.22 -7.85
C ASP A 411 -8.94 -11.57 -8.84
N TRP A 412 -7.68 -12.02 -8.76
CA TRP A 412 -6.57 -11.72 -9.68
C TRP A 412 -6.20 -12.92 -10.56
N GLY A 413 -6.98 -14.00 -10.53
CA GLY A 413 -6.64 -15.29 -11.12
C GLY A 413 -5.60 -16.06 -10.30
N GLN A 414 -5.39 -15.70 -9.02
CA GLN A 414 -4.38 -16.32 -8.16
C GLN A 414 -4.64 -17.81 -7.88
N ASP A 415 -5.91 -18.22 -7.96
CA ASP A 415 -6.42 -19.56 -7.69
C ASP A 415 -6.83 -20.31 -8.98
N ARG A 416 -6.41 -19.83 -10.16
CA ARG A 416 -6.77 -20.42 -11.45
C ARG A 416 -6.45 -21.93 -11.54
N PHE A 417 -5.36 -22.37 -10.92
CA PHE A 417 -4.99 -23.79 -10.90
C PHE A 417 -5.97 -24.65 -10.08
N LEU A 418 -6.54 -24.12 -9.00
CA LEU A 418 -7.59 -24.80 -8.22
C LEU A 418 -8.87 -24.93 -9.05
N VAL A 419 -9.23 -23.86 -9.78
CA VAL A 419 -10.36 -23.86 -10.70
C VAL A 419 -10.20 -24.95 -11.78
N LEU A 420 -9.02 -25.05 -12.41
CA LEU A 420 -8.76 -26.08 -13.41
C LEU A 420 -8.86 -27.49 -12.83
N LYS A 421 -8.22 -27.75 -11.68
CA LYS A 421 -8.32 -29.06 -10.99
C LYS A 421 -9.76 -29.41 -10.61
N PHE A 422 -10.58 -28.43 -10.28
CA PHE A 422 -11.99 -28.63 -9.96
C PHE A 422 -12.81 -28.99 -11.21
N ILE A 423 -12.58 -28.32 -12.34
CA ILE A 423 -13.23 -28.61 -13.62
C ILE A 423 -12.82 -30.00 -14.13
N ASP A 424 -11.54 -30.38 -14.02
CA ASP A 424 -11.07 -31.71 -14.44
C ASP A 424 -11.77 -32.84 -13.68
N LYS A 425 -12.13 -32.61 -12.41
CA LYS A 425 -12.88 -33.55 -11.57
C LYS A 425 -14.40 -33.48 -11.77
N ASN A 426 -14.90 -32.43 -12.43
CA ASN A 426 -16.32 -32.16 -12.63
C ASN A 426 -16.57 -31.75 -14.09
N PRO A 427 -16.42 -32.68 -15.06
CA PRO A 427 -16.45 -32.37 -16.49
C PRO A 427 -17.81 -31.85 -16.98
N ASP A 428 -18.87 -32.00 -16.18
CA ASP A 428 -20.21 -31.48 -16.44
C ASP A 428 -20.34 -29.97 -16.14
N ILE A 429 -19.37 -29.38 -15.43
CA ILE A 429 -19.36 -27.95 -15.10
C ILE A 429 -18.81 -27.13 -16.26
N LYS A 430 -19.58 -26.12 -16.67
CA LYS A 430 -19.17 -25.15 -17.68
C LYS A 430 -18.52 -23.93 -17.00
N PHE A 431 -17.26 -23.66 -17.31
CA PHE A 431 -16.54 -22.50 -16.80
C PHE A 431 -16.76 -21.26 -17.67
N ASN A 432 -17.22 -20.15 -17.08
CA ASN A 432 -17.45 -18.86 -17.74
C ASN A 432 -18.11 -18.97 -19.14
N PRO A 433 -19.31 -19.58 -19.26
CA PRO A 433 -19.92 -19.84 -20.56
C PRO A 433 -20.13 -18.54 -21.38
N PRO A 434 -19.82 -18.54 -22.68
CA PRO A 434 -19.90 -17.36 -23.53
C PRO A 434 -21.34 -16.92 -23.81
N GLU A 435 -22.31 -17.80 -23.67
CA GLU A 435 -23.74 -17.54 -23.86
C GLU A 435 -24.56 -18.21 -22.73
N PRO A 436 -25.77 -17.70 -22.42
CA PRO A 436 -26.68 -18.39 -21.51
C PRO A 436 -26.91 -19.83 -21.97
N SER A 437 -26.72 -20.79 -21.08
CA SER A 437 -26.96 -22.20 -21.37
C SER A 437 -27.56 -22.88 -20.14
N THR A 438 -27.91 -24.17 -20.25
CA THR A 438 -28.38 -25.01 -19.14
C THR A 438 -27.24 -25.83 -18.55
N GLY A 439 -27.33 -26.16 -17.25
CA GLY A 439 -26.37 -27.00 -16.54
C GLY A 439 -25.78 -26.35 -15.28
N ARG A 440 -24.67 -26.92 -14.77
CA ARG A 440 -23.89 -26.35 -13.67
C ARG A 440 -22.84 -25.40 -14.22
N PHE A 441 -22.73 -24.22 -13.62
CA PHE A 441 -21.78 -23.19 -14.02
C PHE A 441 -20.79 -22.90 -12.92
N LEU A 442 -19.53 -22.71 -13.32
CA LEU A 442 -18.54 -22.05 -12.50
C LEU A 442 -18.24 -20.71 -13.15
N ILE A 443 -18.57 -19.62 -12.46
CA ILE A 443 -18.34 -18.26 -12.94
C ILE A 443 -17.42 -17.53 -11.98
N ASN A 444 -16.37 -16.89 -12.48
CA ASN A 444 -15.54 -16.05 -11.61
C ASN A 444 -16.25 -14.73 -11.29
N VAL A 445 -15.89 -14.10 -10.16
CA VAL A 445 -16.57 -12.89 -9.69
C VAL A 445 -16.50 -11.75 -10.70
N ASN A 446 -15.37 -11.62 -11.42
CA ASN A 446 -15.21 -10.54 -12.39
C ASN A 446 -16.15 -10.67 -13.59
N GLU A 447 -16.39 -11.89 -14.08
CA GLU A 447 -17.40 -12.15 -15.11
C GLU A 447 -18.83 -12.03 -14.54
N LEU A 448 -19.09 -12.54 -13.32
CA LEU A 448 -20.39 -12.41 -12.67
C LEU A 448 -20.84 -10.94 -12.53
N GLN A 449 -19.89 -10.07 -12.18
CA GLN A 449 -20.11 -8.63 -12.07
C GLN A 449 -19.91 -7.86 -13.38
N ASP A 450 -19.60 -8.54 -14.48
CA ASP A 450 -19.33 -7.95 -15.80
C ASP A 450 -18.32 -6.78 -15.73
N VAL A 451 -17.33 -6.82 -14.83
CA VAL A 451 -16.53 -5.64 -14.43
C VAL A 451 -15.88 -4.96 -15.65
N PHE A 452 -15.34 -5.76 -16.56
CA PHE A 452 -14.59 -5.28 -17.73
C PHE A 452 -15.43 -5.19 -19.02
N ARG A 453 -16.74 -5.47 -18.95
CA ARG A 453 -17.64 -5.39 -20.11
C ARG A 453 -18.39 -4.06 -20.11
N LEU A 454 -18.76 -3.55 -21.28
CA LEU A 454 -19.65 -2.39 -21.36
C LEU A 454 -21.12 -2.76 -21.07
N TYR A 455 -21.55 -3.93 -21.54
CA TYR A 455 -22.89 -4.48 -21.29
C TYR A 455 -22.90 -5.44 -20.10
N GLU A 456 -24.03 -5.55 -19.40
CA GLU A 456 -24.21 -6.45 -18.26
C GLU A 456 -24.79 -7.79 -18.68
N LYS A 457 -23.96 -8.62 -19.33
CA LYS A 457 -24.37 -9.94 -19.83
C LYS A 457 -24.86 -10.86 -18.70
N ASN A 458 -24.17 -10.83 -17.57
CA ASN A 458 -24.37 -11.76 -16.47
C ASN A 458 -25.23 -11.15 -15.35
N ARG A 459 -25.86 -9.99 -15.56
CA ARG A 459 -26.73 -9.34 -14.56
C ARG A 459 -27.80 -10.28 -14.02
N TRP A 460 -28.40 -11.09 -14.89
CA TRP A 460 -29.45 -12.03 -14.53
C TRP A 460 -28.98 -13.11 -13.53
N LEU A 461 -27.69 -13.49 -13.57
CA LEU A 461 -27.10 -14.44 -12.62
C LEU A 461 -27.04 -13.87 -11.20
N ARG A 462 -27.01 -12.55 -11.04
CA ARG A 462 -26.95 -11.89 -9.72
C ARG A 462 -28.25 -12.02 -8.92
N MET A 463 -29.34 -12.45 -9.55
CA MET A 463 -30.61 -12.79 -8.88
C MET A 463 -30.55 -14.13 -8.14
N PHE A 464 -29.55 -14.96 -8.44
CA PHE A 464 -29.39 -16.27 -7.84
C PHE A 464 -28.33 -16.23 -6.74
N LYS A 465 -28.54 -17.05 -5.70
CA LYS A 465 -27.52 -17.27 -4.67
C LYS A 465 -26.56 -18.35 -5.21
N PRO A 466 -25.26 -18.05 -5.39
CA PRO A 466 -24.30 -19.07 -5.81
C PRO A 466 -24.19 -20.17 -4.74
N SER A 467 -23.98 -21.41 -5.19
CA SER A 467 -23.70 -22.56 -4.33
C SER A 467 -22.19 -22.80 -4.24
N GLY A 468 -21.64 -22.83 -3.02
CA GLY A 468 -20.20 -22.96 -2.77
C GLY A 468 -19.57 -21.65 -2.31
N ASN A 469 -18.55 -21.76 -1.45
CA ASN A 469 -17.80 -20.63 -0.86
C ASN A 469 -16.72 -20.12 -1.79
#